data_AF-A0A1A8GQ82-F1
#
_entry.id   AF-A0A1A8GQ82-F1
#
_cell.length_a   1.000
_cell.length_b   1.000
_cell.length_c   1.000
_cell.angle_alpha   90.00
_cell.angle_beta   90.00
_cell.angle_gamma   90.00
#
_symmetry.space_group_name_H-M   'P 1'
#
loop_
_entity.id
_entity.type
_entity.pdbx_description
1 polymer ?
#
loop_
_entity_poly.entity_id
_entity_poly.type
_entity_poly.pdbx_seq_one_letter_code
_entity_poly.pdbx_strand_id
1 'polypeptide(L)'
;SNSFPPASCFIIILEQVRLMMKTHSFIRENVPRVLTWKKDKKNPAPVIPQLSQYLYFLFAPTLIYRDKYPRSPVIRWSYVATKLLQVLGCLFYTYYVFVRLCIPQFRSNSLQLFDLRAMVLCVFNSILPGVLVLLLGFFAFLHCWLNAFAEMLRFADRMFYKDWWNSTSYANYYRTWNVVVHDWLFYYVYRDFLWMSQKHFRTVALLCVFTLSAVVHEYILAVCFGFFYPVLFCLFMCFGLMFNFIVHDQRKGPIWNIFMWTSIFLGQGVIICLYSQEWYARHYCPQKESSFLDFLKPRSWSCQRPLMADS
;
A
#
# COMPACT_ATOMS: atom_id res chain seq x y z
N SER A 1 -14.07 3.03 24.34
CA SER A 1 -14.88 2.19 23.44
C SER A 1 -15.19 2.92 22.13
N ASN A 2 -14.17 3.31 21.36
CA ASN A 2 -14.34 3.85 20.00
C ASN A 2 -13.77 2.86 18.98
N SER A 3 -14.33 1.65 18.93
CA SER A 3 -13.90 0.64 17.96
C SER A 3 -14.54 0.94 16.60
N PHE A 4 -13.84 1.69 15.75
CA PHE A 4 -14.23 1.86 14.36
C PHE A 4 -14.23 0.51 13.64
N PRO A 5 -15.18 0.26 12.71
CA PRO A 5 -15.09 -0.88 11.82
C PRO A 5 -13.78 -0.85 11.01
N PRO A 6 -13.20 -2.02 10.65
CA PRO A 6 -11.90 -2.08 9.98
C PRO A 6 -11.81 -1.23 8.72
N ALA A 7 -12.84 -1.27 7.86
CA ALA A 7 -12.88 -0.50 6.62
C ALA A 7 -12.87 1.02 6.86
N SER A 8 -13.56 1.50 7.90
CA SER A 8 -13.53 2.92 8.29
C SER A 8 -12.16 3.32 8.83
N CYS A 9 -11.52 2.42 9.58
CA CYS A 9 -10.14 2.63 10.07
C CYS A 9 -9.16 2.78 8.90
N PHE A 10 -9.28 1.95 7.84
CA PHE A 10 -8.45 2.06 6.64
C PHE A 10 -8.52 3.45 6.00
N ILE A 11 -9.70 4.05 5.89
CA ILE A 11 -9.86 5.39 5.32
C ILE A 11 -9.05 6.41 6.13
N ILE A 12 -9.18 6.40 7.46
CA ILE A 12 -8.53 7.36 8.36
C ILE A 12 -7.00 7.19 8.31
N ILE A 13 -6.52 5.95 8.43
CA ILE A 13 -5.07 5.68 8.51
C ILE A 13 -4.38 5.91 7.16
N LEU A 14 -5.02 5.57 6.03
CA LEU A 14 -4.48 5.89 4.70
C LEU A 14 -4.40 7.40 4.48
N GLU A 15 -5.42 8.16 4.90
CA GLU A 15 -5.40 9.62 4.85
C GLU A 15 -4.33 10.23 5.77
N GLN A 16 -4.14 9.68 6.97
CA GLN A 16 -3.07 10.08 7.88
C GLN A 16 -1.69 9.91 7.22
N VAL A 17 -1.40 8.73 6.66
CA VAL A 17 -0.12 8.45 5.98
C VAL A 17 0.07 9.39 4.78
N ARG A 18 -0.97 9.59 3.96
CA ARG A 18 -0.95 10.51 2.83
C ARG A 18 -0.60 11.93 3.25
N LEU A 19 -1.26 12.46 4.30
CA LEU A 19 -1.01 13.81 4.81
C LEU A 19 0.39 13.95 5.43
N MET A 20 0.89 12.92 6.11
CA MET A 20 2.25 12.90 6.64
C MET A 20 3.29 12.98 5.51
N MET A 21 3.13 12.17 4.46
CA MET A 21 4.02 12.20 3.28
C MET A 21 4.00 13.56 2.57
N LYS A 22 2.81 14.16 2.41
CA LYS A 22 2.67 15.49 1.81
C LYS A 22 3.30 16.58 2.65
N THR A 23 3.09 16.56 3.96
CA THR A 23 3.69 17.53 4.89
C THR A 23 5.21 17.45 4.86
N HIS A 24 5.75 16.22 4.87
CA HIS A 24 7.19 15.99 4.71
C HIS A 24 7.72 16.57 3.40
N SER A 25 7.06 16.28 2.27
CA SER A 25 7.45 16.81 0.96
C SER A 25 7.43 18.33 0.93
N PHE A 26 6.38 18.96 1.46
CA PHE A 26 6.27 20.41 1.52
C PHE A 26 7.42 21.05 2.31
N ILE A 27 7.76 20.51 3.48
CA ILE A 27 8.88 21.02 4.29
C ILE A 27 10.19 20.81 3.55
N ARG A 28 10.43 19.61 3.02
CA ARG A 28 11.69 19.21 2.39
C ARG A 28 12.03 20.00 1.12
N GLU A 29 11.02 20.41 0.36
CA GLU A 29 11.17 21.24 -0.85
C GLU A 29 11.40 22.73 -0.53
N ASN A 30 10.83 23.24 0.56
CA ASN A 30 10.90 24.67 0.89
C ASN A 30 12.09 25.05 1.79
N VAL A 31 12.50 24.17 2.72
CA VAL A 31 13.62 24.44 3.64
C VAL A 31 14.92 24.81 2.92
N PRO A 32 15.38 24.07 1.87
CA PRO A 32 16.61 24.41 1.17
C PRO A 32 16.58 25.81 0.55
N ARG A 33 15.42 26.25 0.05
CA ARG A 33 15.25 27.57 -0.59
C ARG A 33 15.44 28.72 0.39
N VAL A 34 14.92 28.56 1.61
CA VAL A 34 15.09 29.55 2.69
C VAL A 34 16.52 29.55 3.19
N LEU A 35 17.15 28.37 3.30
CA LEU A 35 18.54 28.25 3.74
C LEU A 35 19.53 28.84 2.73
N THR A 36 19.34 28.64 1.42
CA THR A 36 20.20 29.22 0.38
C THR A 36 20.09 30.74 0.35
N TRP A 37 18.88 31.28 0.46
CA TRP A 37 18.69 32.73 0.58
C TRP A 37 19.33 33.32 1.85
N LYS A 38 19.18 32.64 3.00
CA LYS A 38 19.79 33.11 4.25
C LYS A 38 21.32 33.13 4.17
N LYS A 39 21.92 32.15 3.47
CA LYS A 39 23.38 32.05 3.28
C LYS A 39 23.92 33.13 2.36
N ASP A 40 23.17 33.51 1.32
CA ASP A 40 23.58 34.51 0.35
C ASP A 40 22.44 35.49 0.06
N LYS A 41 22.44 36.59 0.83
CA LYS A 41 21.46 37.67 0.75
C LYS A 41 21.51 38.47 -0.56
N LYS A 42 22.47 38.19 -1.45
CA LYS A 42 22.49 38.75 -2.80
C LYS A 42 21.45 38.09 -3.71
N ASN A 43 20.99 36.88 -3.35
CA ASN A 43 19.92 36.21 -4.07
C ASN A 43 18.57 36.89 -3.80
N PRO A 44 17.67 36.96 -4.79
CA PRO A 44 16.31 37.43 -4.58
C PRO A 44 15.63 36.62 -3.47
N ALA A 45 14.75 37.29 -2.73
CA ALA A 45 13.99 36.66 -1.65
C ALA A 45 13.29 35.38 -2.16
N PRO A 46 13.29 34.28 -1.37
CA PRO A 46 12.72 33.03 -1.80
C PRO A 46 11.21 33.26 -1.95
N VAL A 47 10.65 32.75 -3.04
CA VAL A 47 9.19 32.77 -3.23
C VAL A 47 8.60 31.86 -2.15
N ILE A 48 8.02 32.48 -1.13
CA ILE A 48 7.29 31.76 -0.08
C ILE A 48 5.99 31.25 -0.71
N PRO A 49 5.70 29.95 -0.57
CA PRO A 49 4.50 29.36 -1.16
C PRO A 49 3.25 29.96 -0.52
N GLN A 50 2.29 30.32 -1.37
CA GLN A 50 1.00 30.83 -0.91
C GLN A 50 0.15 29.69 -0.31
N LEU A 51 -0.72 30.02 0.64
CA LEU A 51 -1.65 29.05 1.24
C LEU A 51 -2.52 28.35 0.17
N SER A 52 -2.92 29.07 -0.88
CA SER A 52 -3.68 28.51 -2.01
C SER A 52 -2.94 27.40 -2.75
N GLN A 53 -1.62 27.53 -2.95
CA GLN A 53 -0.78 26.53 -3.61
C GLN A 53 -0.63 25.29 -2.72
N TYR A 54 -0.44 25.49 -1.42
CA TYR A 54 -0.37 24.39 -0.47
C TYR A 54 -1.71 23.63 -0.37
N LEU A 55 -2.84 24.34 -0.28
CA LEU A 55 -4.18 23.74 -0.29
C LEU A 55 -4.43 22.95 -1.58
N TYR A 56 -4.03 23.49 -2.74
CA TYR A 56 -4.12 22.75 -4.00
C TYR A 56 -3.29 21.46 -3.96
N PHE A 57 -2.05 21.53 -3.46
CA PHE A 57 -1.19 20.36 -3.31
C PHE A 57 -1.78 19.31 -2.37
N LEU A 58 -2.45 19.70 -1.27
CA LEU A 58 -3.09 18.75 -0.37
C LEU A 58 -4.12 17.86 -1.07
N PHE A 59 -4.84 18.37 -2.07
CA PHE A 59 -5.79 17.57 -2.84
C PHE A 59 -5.21 16.97 -4.13
N ALA A 60 -4.13 17.53 -4.68
CA ALA A 60 -3.51 17.04 -5.91
C ALA A 60 -3.09 15.55 -5.80
N PRO A 61 -3.29 14.72 -6.83
CA PRO A 61 -2.95 13.30 -6.82
C PRO A 61 -1.44 13.03 -7.00
N THR A 62 -0.61 13.80 -6.28
CA THR A 62 0.84 13.63 -6.22
C THR A 62 1.32 13.84 -4.78
N LEU A 63 2.46 13.25 -4.45
CA LEU A 63 3.11 13.39 -3.14
C LEU A 63 4.32 14.32 -3.18
N ILE A 64 4.64 14.90 -4.34
CA ILE A 64 5.78 15.80 -4.54
C ILE A 64 5.27 17.23 -4.65
N TYR A 65 5.69 18.08 -3.71
CA TYR A 65 5.36 19.50 -3.70
C TYR A 65 6.08 20.26 -4.81
N ARG A 66 5.34 21.08 -5.57
CA ARG A 66 5.85 22.05 -6.55
C ARG A 66 4.94 23.27 -6.53
N ASP A 67 5.51 24.46 -6.77
CA ASP A 67 4.72 25.70 -6.75
C ASP A 67 3.78 25.84 -7.96
N LYS A 68 4.15 25.19 -9.07
CA LYS A 68 3.38 25.17 -10.32
C LYS A 68 3.34 23.74 -10.84
N TYR A 69 2.13 23.24 -11.04
CA TYR A 69 1.86 21.96 -11.68
C TYR A 69 1.34 22.19 -13.10
N PRO A 70 1.58 21.26 -14.04
CA PRO A 70 0.96 21.34 -15.36
C PRO A 70 -0.56 21.20 -15.20
N ARG A 71 -1.31 22.12 -15.82
CA ARG A 71 -2.78 22.18 -15.67
C ARG A 71 -3.51 21.90 -16.97
N SER A 72 -4.61 21.17 -16.88
CA SER A 72 -5.52 20.96 -18.00
C SER A 72 -6.35 22.23 -18.27
N PRO A 73 -6.70 22.55 -19.52
CA PRO A 73 -7.42 23.79 -19.86
C PRO A 73 -8.88 23.79 -19.36
N VAL A 74 -9.55 22.64 -19.40
CA VAL A 74 -10.96 22.49 -19.03
C VAL A 74 -11.17 21.24 -18.16
N ILE A 75 -12.28 21.22 -17.41
CA ILE A 75 -12.73 20.05 -16.64
C ILE A 75 -13.81 19.33 -17.46
N ARG A 76 -13.59 18.06 -17.77
CA ARG A 76 -14.56 17.20 -18.45
C ARG A 76 -15.39 16.44 -17.41
N TRP A 77 -16.51 17.02 -16.98
CA TRP A 77 -17.39 16.44 -15.95
C TRP A 77 -17.93 15.05 -16.31
N SER A 78 -18.21 14.78 -17.58
CA SER A 78 -18.60 13.43 -18.05
C SER A 78 -17.50 12.38 -17.78
N TYR A 79 -16.23 12.76 -17.97
CA TYR A 79 -15.11 11.89 -17.63
C TYR A 79 -15.03 11.65 -16.12
N VAL A 80 -15.17 12.70 -15.30
CA VAL A 80 -15.20 12.59 -13.83
C VAL A 80 -16.31 11.65 -13.37
N ALA A 81 -17.54 11.88 -13.83
CA ALA A 81 -18.70 11.05 -13.48
C ALA A 81 -18.49 9.59 -13.89
N THR A 82 -17.97 9.33 -15.10
CA THR A 82 -17.64 7.98 -15.55
C THR A 82 -16.62 7.31 -14.65
N LYS A 83 -15.55 8.02 -14.25
CA LYS A 83 -14.53 7.47 -13.36
C LYS A 83 -15.05 7.21 -11.95
N LEU A 84 -15.87 8.10 -11.39
CA LEU A 84 -16.50 7.88 -10.09
C LEU A 84 -17.49 6.71 -10.11
N LEU A 85 -18.27 6.54 -11.19
CA LEU A 85 -19.14 5.38 -11.37
C LEU A 85 -18.34 4.08 -11.47
N GLN A 86 -17.19 4.10 -12.16
CA GLN A 86 -16.27 2.96 -12.19
C GLN A 86 -15.72 2.62 -10.80
N VAL A 87 -15.37 3.63 -9.97
CA VAL A 87 -14.96 3.39 -8.57
C VAL A 87 -16.09 2.71 -7.80
N LEU A 88 -17.31 3.22 -7.90
CA LEU A 88 -18.48 2.64 -7.22
C LEU A 88 -18.71 1.18 -7.65
N GLY A 89 -18.64 0.90 -8.96
CA GLY A 89 -18.74 -0.46 -9.48
C GLY A 89 -17.64 -1.39 -8.95
N CYS A 90 -16.39 -0.92 -8.87
CA CYS A 90 -15.29 -1.71 -8.30
C CYS A 90 -15.47 -1.96 -6.80
N LEU A 91 -16.01 -1.01 -6.03
CA LEU A 91 -16.30 -1.19 -4.61
C LEU A 91 -17.36 -2.29 -4.41
N PHE A 92 -18.47 -2.23 -5.15
CA PHE A 92 -19.49 -3.29 -5.09
C PHE A 92 -18.94 -4.64 -5.54
N TYR A 93 -18.12 -4.68 -6.60
CA TYR A 93 -17.52 -5.93 -7.06
C TYR A 93 -16.58 -6.52 -5.99
N THR A 94 -15.73 -5.69 -5.37
CA THR A 94 -14.86 -6.12 -4.28
C THR A 94 -15.69 -6.67 -3.11
N TYR A 95 -16.79 -6.02 -2.74
CA TYR A 95 -17.73 -6.54 -1.74
C TYR A 95 -18.29 -7.92 -2.12
N TYR A 96 -18.72 -8.11 -3.37
CA TYR A 96 -19.19 -9.40 -3.86
C TYR A 96 -18.10 -10.48 -3.80
N VAL A 97 -16.86 -10.15 -4.15
CA VAL A 97 -15.70 -11.06 -4.04
C VAL A 97 -15.52 -11.50 -2.58
N PHE A 98 -15.54 -10.58 -1.62
CA PHE A 98 -15.44 -10.95 -0.21
C PHE A 98 -16.60 -11.85 0.24
N VAL A 99 -17.84 -11.48 -0.07
CA VAL A 99 -19.03 -12.24 0.38
C VAL A 99 -19.11 -13.63 -0.23
N ARG A 100 -18.74 -13.78 -1.50
CA ARG A 100 -18.89 -15.04 -2.24
C ARG A 100 -17.67 -15.95 -2.17
N LEU A 101 -16.46 -15.40 -2.17
CA LEU A 101 -15.23 -16.19 -2.24
C LEU A 101 -14.50 -16.26 -0.89
N CYS A 102 -14.41 -15.16 -0.16
CA CYS A 102 -13.65 -15.14 1.11
C CYS A 102 -14.47 -15.68 2.29
N ILE A 103 -15.67 -15.14 2.54
CA ILE A 103 -16.45 -15.46 3.75
C ILE A 103 -16.72 -16.97 3.89
N PRO A 104 -17.21 -17.69 2.86
CA PRO A 104 -17.52 -19.12 3.01
C PRO A 104 -16.30 -19.95 3.36
N GLN A 105 -15.16 -19.68 2.72
CA GLN A 105 -13.91 -20.40 2.91
C GLN A 105 -13.35 -20.22 4.33
N PHE A 106 -13.37 -18.99 4.86
CA PHE A 106 -12.79 -18.73 6.18
C PHE A 106 -13.74 -19.06 7.32
N ARG A 107 -15.07 -18.97 7.12
CA ARG A 107 -16.05 -19.37 8.13
C ARG A 107 -16.01 -20.87 8.43
N SER A 108 -15.76 -21.71 7.42
CA SER A 108 -15.62 -23.16 7.61
C SER A 108 -14.24 -23.58 8.13
N ASN A 109 -13.17 -22.96 7.61
CA ASN A 109 -11.80 -23.46 7.84
C ASN A 109 -11.09 -22.83 9.05
N SER A 110 -11.51 -21.66 9.53
CA SER A 110 -10.87 -20.99 10.69
C SER A 110 -11.02 -21.74 12.02
N LEU A 111 -11.81 -22.81 12.05
CA LEU A 111 -12.13 -23.60 13.24
C LEU A 111 -11.41 -24.96 13.27
N GLN A 112 -10.70 -25.33 12.20
CA GLN A 112 -9.92 -26.58 12.16
C GLN A 112 -8.54 -26.38 12.79
N LEU A 113 -8.09 -27.38 13.56
CA LEU A 113 -6.73 -27.43 14.11
C LEU A 113 -5.70 -27.33 12.98
N PHE A 114 -4.51 -26.81 13.32
CA PHE A 114 -3.43 -26.57 12.37
C PHE A 114 -3.03 -27.85 11.60
N ASP A 115 -3.52 -27.96 10.37
CA ASP A 115 -3.13 -28.98 9.40
C ASP A 115 -2.44 -28.30 8.22
N LEU A 116 -1.20 -28.70 7.94
CA LEU A 116 -0.40 -28.17 6.84
C LEU A 116 -1.10 -28.36 5.49
N ARG A 117 -1.77 -29.50 5.29
CA ARG A 117 -2.50 -29.77 4.05
C ARG A 117 -3.68 -28.81 3.88
N ALA A 118 -4.48 -28.63 4.93
CA ALA A 118 -5.57 -27.66 4.94
C ALA A 118 -5.07 -26.22 4.73
N MET A 119 -3.93 -25.83 5.31
CA MET A 119 -3.34 -24.51 5.13
C MET A 119 -2.92 -24.26 3.69
N VAL A 120 -2.21 -25.21 3.06
CA VAL A 120 -1.79 -25.11 1.65
C VAL A 120 -3.00 -25.00 0.72
N LEU A 121 -4.04 -25.82 0.94
CA LEU A 121 -5.29 -25.73 0.18
C LEU A 121 -6.00 -24.38 0.39
N CYS A 122 -5.99 -23.86 1.62
CA CYS A 122 -6.58 -22.56 1.93
C CYS A 122 -5.83 -21.40 1.25
N VAL A 123 -4.49 -21.44 1.22
CA VAL A 123 -3.69 -20.48 0.46
C VAL A 123 -4.03 -20.56 -1.02
N PHE A 124 -4.06 -21.76 -1.60
CA PHE A 124 -4.34 -21.95 -3.02
C PHE A 124 -5.73 -21.43 -3.42
N ASN A 125 -6.76 -21.76 -2.65
CA ASN A 125 -8.12 -21.26 -2.87
C ASN A 125 -8.23 -19.74 -2.66
N SER A 126 -7.35 -19.15 -1.84
CA SER A 126 -7.28 -17.70 -1.61
C SER A 126 -6.56 -16.93 -2.72
N ILE A 127 -5.85 -17.60 -3.64
CA ILE A 127 -5.12 -16.92 -4.73
C ILE A 127 -6.09 -16.16 -5.63
N LEU A 128 -7.17 -16.81 -6.08
CA LEU A 128 -8.15 -16.17 -6.97
C LEU A 128 -8.78 -14.91 -6.36
N PRO A 129 -9.39 -14.94 -5.15
CA PRO A 129 -9.91 -13.72 -4.54
C PRO A 129 -8.79 -12.69 -4.26
N GLY A 130 -7.58 -13.14 -3.89
CA GLY A 130 -6.41 -12.28 -3.70
C GLY A 130 -6.06 -11.45 -4.93
N VAL A 131 -5.92 -12.11 -6.08
CA VAL A 131 -5.59 -11.47 -7.34
C VAL A 131 -6.72 -10.55 -7.81
N LEU A 132 -7.98 -10.97 -7.67
CA LEU A 132 -9.12 -10.12 -8.02
C LEU A 132 -9.16 -8.84 -7.19
N VAL A 133 -8.98 -8.94 -5.86
CA VAL A 133 -8.93 -7.77 -4.97
C VAL A 133 -7.74 -6.87 -5.31
N LEU A 134 -6.56 -7.44 -5.61
CA LEU A 134 -5.40 -6.68 -6.05
C LEU A 134 -5.69 -5.86 -7.33
N LEU A 135 -6.22 -6.51 -8.38
CA LEU A 135 -6.47 -5.88 -9.67
C LEU A 135 -7.61 -4.86 -9.58
N LEU A 136 -8.69 -5.18 -8.87
CA LEU A 136 -9.80 -4.26 -8.63
C LEU A 136 -9.36 -3.06 -7.81
N GLY A 137 -8.59 -3.28 -6.73
CA GLY A 137 -8.05 -2.20 -5.90
C GLY A 137 -7.10 -1.28 -6.68
N PHE A 138 -6.21 -1.87 -7.49
CA PHE A 138 -5.34 -1.13 -8.40
C PHE A 138 -6.15 -0.25 -9.36
N PHE A 139 -7.10 -0.84 -10.08
CA PHE A 139 -7.90 -0.11 -11.06
C PHE A 139 -8.79 0.96 -10.41
N ALA A 140 -9.48 0.62 -9.32
CA ALA A 140 -10.35 1.55 -8.61
C ALA A 140 -9.58 2.76 -8.08
N PHE A 141 -8.45 2.53 -7.41
CA PHE A 141 -7.69 3.59 -6.76
C PHE A 141 -6.73 4.31 -7.72
N LEU A 142 -5.72 3.60 -8.25
CA LEU A 142 -4.65 4.22 -9.04
C LEU A 142 -5.14 4.74 -10.39
N HIS A 143 -6.09 4.03 -11.03
CA HIS A 143 -6.66 4.48 -12.28
C HIS A 143 -7.86 5.39 -12.08
N CYS A 144 -8.98 4.91 -11.54
CA CYS A 144 -10.22 5.67 -11.55
C CYS A 144 -10.25 6.83 -10.55
N TRP A 145 -9.91 6.57 -9.28
CA TRP A 145 -9.95 7.59 -8.23
C TRP A 145 -8.95 8.71 -8.47
N LEU A 146 -7.67 8.39 -8.71
CA LEU A 146 -6.66 9.42 -8.96
C LEU A 146 -6.94 10.22 -10.24
N ASN A 147 -7.43 9.59 -11.32
CA ASN A 147 -7.78 10.35 -12.53
C ASN A 147 -9.05 11.21 -12.34
N ALA A 148 -10.02 10.77 -11.55
CA ALA A 148 -11.19 11.59 -11.22
C ALA A 148 -10.75 12.87 -10.48
N PHE A 149 -9.92 12.72 -9.43
CA PHE A 149 -9.37 13.86 -8.70
C PHE A 149 -8.45 14.72 -9.56
N ALA A 150 -7.63 14.11 -10.43
CA ALA A 150 -6.78 14.84 -11.36
C ALA A 150 -7.61 15.74 -12.29
N GLU A 151 -8.68 15.20 -12.89
CA GLU A 151 -9.54 15.96 -13.78
C GLU A 151 -10.28 17.07 -13.02
N MET A 152 -10.86 16.78 -11.85
CA MET A 152 -11.54 17.78 -11.00
C MET A 152 -10.63 18.94 -10.60
N LEU A 153 -9.35 18.65 -10.29
CA LEU A 153 -8.36 19.66 -9.91
C LEU A 153 -7.64 20.29 -11.11
N ARG A 154 -7.97 19.90 -12.34
CA ARG A 154 -7.25 20.27 -13.57
C ARG A 154 -5.75 19.94 -13.51
N PHE A 155 -5.38 18.84 -12.87
CA PHE A 155 -4.02 18.32 -12.82
C PHE A 155 -3.73 17.51 -14.10
N ALA A 156 -2.71 17.93 -14.85
CA ALA A 156 -2.42 17.34 -16.16
C ALA A 156 -1.41 16.17 -16.09
N ASP A 157 -0.61 16.07 -15.04
CA ASP A 157 0.36 14.98 -14.88
C ASP A 157 -0.33 13.72 -14.35
N ARG A 158 -0.73 12.81 -15.24
CA ARG A 158 -1.59 11.65 -14.88
C ARG A 158 -0.85 10.32 -14.93
N MET A 159 0.48 10.35 -14.91
CA MET A 159 1.31 9.15 -14.93
C MET A 159 1.44 8.52 -13.53
N PHE A 160 0.32 8.08 -12.95
CA PHE A 160 0.31 7.49 -11.60
C PHE A 160 0.88 6.07 -11.54
N TYR A 161 0.92 5.39 -12.68
CA TYR A 161 1.48 4.05 -12.86
C TYR A 161 1.96 3.90 -14.32
N LYS A 162 2.79 2.90 -14.57
CA LYS A 162 3.23 2.46 -15.91
C LYS A 162 2.80 1.01 -16.14
N ASP A 163 3.23 0.41 -17.24
CA ASP A 163 2.93 -0.97 -17.64
C ASP A 163 3.62 -2.02 -16.76
N TRP A 164 3.32 -1.98 -15.45
CA TRP A 164 3.93 -2.85 -14.44
C TRP A 164 3.69 -4.34 -14.72
N TRP A 165 2.59 -4.68 -15.39
CA TRP A 165 2.23 -6.05 -15.78
C TRP A 165 3.22 -6.66 -16.79
N ASN A 166 3.93 -5.83 -17.56
CA ASN A 166 4.97 -6.26 -18.50
C ASN A 166 6.35 -6.36 -17.84
N SER A 167 6.46 -6.13 -16.52
CA SER A 167 7.77 -6.12 -15.86
C SER A 167 8.42 -7.49 -15.90
N THR A 168 9.72 -7.53 -16.20
CA THR A 168 10.56 -8.73 -16.14
C THR A 168 11.46 -8.76 -14.91
N SER A 169 11.58 -7.63 -14.19
CA SER A 169 12.33 -7.52 -12.94
C SER A 169 11.47 -6.97 -11.81
N TYR A 170 11.76 -7.38 -10.58
CA TYR A 170 11.12 -6.84 -9.38
C TYR A 170 11.42 -5.35 -9.18
N ALA A 171 12.64 -4.92 -9.54
CA ALA A 171 13.02 -3.52 -9.49
C ALA A 171 12.18 -2.67 -10.46
N ASN A 172 11.84 -3.17 -11.66
CA ASN A 172 10.95 -2.47 -12.58
C ASN A 172 9.50 -2.48 -12.08
N TYR A 173 9.03 -3.61 -11.52
CA TYR A 173 7.70 -3.70 -10.91
C TYR A 173 7.47 -2.64 -9.84
N TYR A 174 8.38 -2.51 -8.85
CA TYR A 174 8.25 -1.50 -7.79
C TYR A 174 8.29 -0.05 -8.30
N ARG A 175 9.03 0.22 -9.40
CA ARG A 175 9.11 1.53 -10.05
C ARG A 175 7.84 1.92 -10.80
N THR A 176 7.07 0.93 -11.27
CA THR A 176 6.00 1.14 -12.25
C THR A 176 4.60 0.93 -11.68
N TRP A 177 4.46 0.16 -10.61
CA TRP A 177 3.17 -0.15 -9.98
C TRP A 177 2.44 1.09 -9.43
N ASN A 178 3.10 1.84 -8.55
CA ASN A 178 2.56 3.06 -7.95
C ASN A 178 3.66 4.14 -7.98
N VAL A 179 3.71 4.86 -9.10
CA VAL A 179 4.72 5.89 -9.35
C VAL A 179 4.63 7.01 -8.31
N VAL A 180 3.43 7.33 -7.83
CA VAL A 180 3.21 8.41 -6.86
C VAL A 180 3.94 8.15 -5.53
N VAL A 181 3.80 6.94 -4.98
CA VAL A 181 4.48 6.55 -3.73
C VAL A 181 5.96 6.25 -4.01
N HIS A 182 6.26 5.60 -5.12
CA HIS A 182 7.64 5.30 -5.52
C HIS A 182 8.48 6.57 -5.63
N ASP A 183 7.98 7.61 -6.30
CA ASP A 183 8.72 8.85 -6.50
C ASP A 183 8.97 9.56 -5.17
N TRP A 184 7.99 9.56 -4.25
CA TRP A 184 8.19 10.11 -2.90
C TRP A 184 9.31 9.36 -2.15
N LEU A 185 9.27 8.03 -2.15
CA LEU A 185 10.31 7.20 -1.53
C LEU A 185 11.68 7.43 -2.18
N PHE A 186 11.73 7.53 -3.50
CA PHE A 186 12.96 7.73 -4.24
C PHE A 186 13.58 9.11 -3.97
N TYR A 187 12.80 10.19 -4.07
CA TYR A 187 13.34 11.54 -3.96
C TYR A 187 13.64 11.97 -2.54
N TYR A 188 12.85 11.52 -1.56
CA TYR A 188 12.91 12.01 -0.18
C TYR A 188 13.50 11.02 0.82
N VAL A 189 13.52 9.72 0.51
CA VAL A 189 14.12 8.72 1.41
C VAL A 189 15.42 8.21 0.80
N TYR A 190 15.36 7.61 -0.39
CA TYR A 190 16.52 7.02 -1.04
C TYR A 190 17.61 8.06 -1.35
N ARG A 191 17.25 9.14 -2.05
CA ARG A 191 18.22 10.16 -2.48
C ARG A 191 18.80 10.95 -1.30
N ASP A 192 17.98 11.25 -0.29
CA ASP A 192 18.44 11.96 0.91
C ASP A 192 19.36 11.08 1.76
N PHE A 193 19.04 9.80 1.92
CA PHE A 193 19.94 8.84 2.57
C PHE A 193 21.27 8.70 1.82
N LEU A 194 21.23 8.63 0.48
CA LEU A 194 22.44 8.62 -0.34
C LEU A 194 23.26 9.90 -0.19
N TRP A 195 22.61 11.05 -0.10
CA TRP A 195 23.30 12.32 0.09
C TRP A 195 23.96 12.38 1.48
N MET A 196 23.27 11.95 2.54
CA MET A 196 23.84 11.87 3.90
C MET A 196 25.02 10.90 3.98
N SER A 197 24.94 9.76 3.28
CA SER A 197 26.01 8.75 3.24
C SER A 197 27.11 9.04 2.21
N GLN A 198 27.15 10.25 1.62
CA GLN A 198 28.12 10.63 0.59
C GLN A 198 28.19 9.63 -0.59
N LYS A 199 27.05 8.98 -0.93
CA LYS A 199 26.87 7.97 -1.98
C LYS A 199 27.63 6.65 -1.80
N HIS A 200 28.19 6.39 -0.61
CA HIS A 200 28.95 5.15 -0.37
C HIS A 200 28.05 3.92 -0.20
N PHE A 201 26.88 4.05 0.42
CA PHE A 201 26.07 2.91 0.85
C PHE A 201 24.75 2.76 0.08
N ARG A 202 24.82 2.39 -1.20
CA ARG A 202 23.62 2.21 -2.06
C ARG A 202 22.71 1.07 -1.61
N THR A 203 23.30 -0.06 -1.22
CA THR A 203 22.53 -1.22 -0.74
C THR A 203 21.81 -0.90 0.56
N VAL A 204 22.46 -0.19 1.48
CA VAL A 204 21.83 0.24 2.74
C VAL A 204 20.70 1.22 2.45
N ALA A 205 20.88 2.17 1.54
CA ALA A 205 19.82 3.09 1.12
C ALA A 205 18.59 2.35 0.58
N LEU A 206 18.81 1.30 -0.23
CA LEU A 206 17.75 0.44 -0.75
C LEU A 206 17.04 -0.30 0.40
N LEU A 207 17.79 -0.94 1.29
CA LEU A 207 17.25 -1.64 2.46
C LEU A 207 16.43 -0.72 3.37
N CYS A 208 16.88 0.52 3.60
CA CYS A 208 16.15 1.51 4.37
C CYS A 208 14.79 1.85 3.75
N VAL A 209 14.74 2.03 2.43
CA VAL A 209 13.49 2.34 1.71
C VAL A 209 12.52 1.16 1.77
N PHE A 210 13.01 -0.06 1.53
CA PHE A 210 12.20 -1.27 1.63
C PHE A 210 11.67 -1.49 3.05
N THR A 211 12.52 -1.31 4.05
CA THR A 211 12.14 -1.45 5.47
C THR A 211 11.09 -0.42 5.85
N LEU A 212 11.29 0.85 5.49
CA LEU A 212 10.31 1.92 5.74
C LEU A 212 8.97 1.59 5.09
N SER A 213 8.98 1.15 3.83
CA SER A 213 7.77 0.75 3.12
C SER A 213 7.07 -0.42 3.83
N ALA A 214 7.81 -1.48 4.18
CA ALA A 214 7.26 -2.66 4.85
C ALA A 214 6.66 -2.32 6.22
N VAL A 215 7.33 -1.49 7.02
CA VAL A 215 6.84 -1.02 8.32
C VAL A 215 5.56 -0.21 8.18
N VAL A 216 5.47 0.70 7.19
CA VAL A 216 4.26 1.51 6.98
C VAL A 216 3.08 0.64 6.53
N HIS A 217 3.31 -0.34 5.65
CA HIS A 217 2.25 -1.27 5.25
C HIS A 217 1.76 -2.11 6.44
N GLU A 218 2.67 -2.63 7.25
CA GLU A 218 2.32 -3.40 8.46
C GLU A 218 1.61 -2.52 9.49
N TYR A 219 2.04 -1.27 9.67
CA TYR A 219 1.38 -0.30 10.54
C TYR A 219 -0.07 -0.08 10.13
N ILE A 220 -0.34 0.12 8.83
CA ILE A 220 -1.70 0.29 8.32
C ILE A 220 -2.54 -0.94 8.66
N LEU A 221 -2.05 -2.14 8.34
CA LEU A 221 -2.80 -3.38 8.62
C LEU A 221 -3.02 -3.60 10.12
N ALA A 222 -1.99 -3.37 10.94
CA ALA A 222 -2.04 -3.62 12.37
C ALA A 222 -3.05 -2.72 13.09
N VAL A 223 -3.13 -1.44 12.70
CA VAL A 223 -4.10 -0.50 13.25
C VAL A 223 -5.51 -0.78 12.73
N CYS A 224 -5.66 -1.14 11.45
CA CYS A 224 -6.98 -1.38 10.85
C CYS A 224 -7.63 -2.68 11.34
N PHE A 225 -6.83 -3.74 11.52
CA PHE A 225 -7.31 -5.01 12.06
C PHE A 225 -7.23 -5.10 13.59
N GLY A 226 -6.53 -4.18 14.26
CA GLY A 226 -6.41 -4.18 15.72
C GLY A 226 -5.55 -5.34 16.27
N PHE A 227 -4.71 -5.94 15.44
CA PHE A 227 -3.74 -6.97 15.85
C PHE A 227 -2.45 -6.86 15.03
N PHE A 228 -1.33 -7.27 15.59
CA PHE A 228 -0.06 -7.32 14.87
C PHE A 228 0.24 -8.74 14.39
N TYR A 229 0.28 -8.91 13.07
CA TYR A 229 0.64 -10.18 12.46
C TYR A 229 1.52 -9.94 11.23
N PRO A 230 2.87 -9.92 11.41
CA PRO A 230 3.82 -9.32 10.45
C PRO A 230 4.10 -10.15 9.20
N VAL A 231 3.06 -10.79 8.64
CA VAL A 231 3.14 -11.58 7.42
C VAL A 231 3.53 -10.68 6.25
N LEU A 232 2.90 -9.51 6.10
CA LEU A 232 3.20 -8.61 5.00
C LEU A 232 4.63 -8.07 5.11
N PHE A 233 5.05 -7.67 6.31
CA PHE A 233 6.43 -7.27 6.57
C PHE A 233 7.44 -8.35 6.14
N CYS A 234 7.24 -9.61 6.57
CA CYS A 234 8.10 -10.72 6.20
C CYS A 234 8.08 -11.01 4.69
N LEU A 235 6.92 -10.91 4.03
CA LEU A 235 6.82 -11.09 2.59
C LEU A 235 7.61 -10.03 1.82
N PHE A 236 7.50 -8.76 2.19
CA PHE A 236 8.27 -7.68 1.57
C PHE A 236 9.77 -7.77 1.84
N MET A 237 10.17 -8.03 3.08
CA MET A 237 11.58 -8.05 3.46
C MET A 237 12.30 -9.32 2.99
N CYS A 238 11.72 -10.51 3.16
CA CYS A 238 12.36 -11.75 2.73
C CYS A 238 12.26 -11.90 1.22
N PHE A 239 11.04 -12.00 0.68
CA PHE A 239 10.85 -12.31 -0.73
C PHE A 239 11.06 -11.07 -1.62
N GLY A 240 10.57 -9.90 -1.20
CA GLY A 240 10.72 -8.67 -1.98
C GLY A 240 12.18 -8.25 -2.19
N LEU A 241 13.02 -8.31 -1.15
CA LEU A 241 14.46 -8.02 -1.29
C LEU A 241 15.19 -9.14 -2.03
N MET A 242 14.93 -10.41 -1.68
CA MET A 242 15.57 -11.55 -2.35
C MET A 242 15.31 -11.51 -3.85
N PHE A 243 14.07 -11.29 -4.28
CA PHE A 243 13.73 -11.22 -5.70
C PHE A 243 14.25 -9.95 -6.38
N ASN A 244 14.42 -8.84 -5.67
CA ASN A 244 15.05 -7.64 -6.23
C ASN A 244 16.50 -7.91 -6.66
N PHE A 245 17.26 -8.66 -5.86
CA PHE A 245 18.66 -9.01 -6.17
C PHE A 245 18.78 -10.19 -7.16
N ILE A 246 17.92 -11.22 -7.06
CA ILE A 246 17.98 -12.40 -7.92
C ILE A 246 17.46 -12.09 -9.33
N VAL A 247 16.34 -11.38 -9.44
CA VAL A 247 15.67 -11.03 -10.70
C VAL A 247 16.01 -9.60 -11.08
N HIS A 248 17.29 -9.38 -11.40
CA HIS A 248 17.80 -8.05 -11.72
C HIS A 248 17.47 -7.63 -13.16
N ASP A 249 17.61 -6.33 -13.44
CA ASP A 249 17.19 -5.68 -14.70
C ASP A 249 17.84 -6.21 -15.99
N GLN A 250 18.93 -6.98 -15.90
CA GLN A 250 19.55 -7.56 -17.09
C GLN A 250 18.81 -8.81 -17.58
N ARG A 251 17.93 -9.41 -16.77
CA ARG A 251 17.13 -10.58 -17.12
C ARG A 251 15.84 -10.16 -17.83
N LYS A 252 15.90 -10.05 -19.16
CA LYS A 252 14.78 -9.56 -20.00
C LYS A 252 13.87 -10.65 -20.58
N GLY A 253 14.15 -11.93 -20.32
CA GLY A 253 13.37 -13.04 -20.87
C GLY A 253 11.92 -13.07 -20.38
N PRO A 254 10.95 -13.54 -21.20
CA PRO A 254 9.53 -13.59 -20.83
C PRO A 254 9.25 -14.52 -19.65
N ILE A 255 10.11 -15.52 -19.41
CA ILE A 255 10.02 -16.42 -18.26
C ILE A 255 10.04 -15.67 -16.92
N TRP A 256 10.73 -14.52 -16.85
CA TRP A 256 10.79 -13.71 -15.64
C TRP A 256 9.49 -12.97 -15.36
N ASN A 257 8.72 -12.64 -16.40
CA ASN A 257 7.38 -12.11 -16.24
C ASN A 257 6.42 -13.19 -15.68
N ILE A 258 6.50 -14.43 -16.19
CA ILE A 258 5.72 -15.56 -15.65
C ILE A 258 6.08 -15.81 -14.18
N PHE A 259 7.38 -15.83 -13.86
CA PHE A 259 7.85 -15.97 -12.47
C PHE A 259 7.32 -14.85 -11.56
N MET A 260 7.35 -13.61 -12.04
CA MET A 260 6.86 -12.44 -11.29
C MET A 260 5.35 -12.54 -11.04
N TRP A 261 4.54 -12.91 -12.04
CA TRP A 261 3.11 -13.13 -11.85
C TRP A 261 2.80 -14.27 -10.88
N THR A 262 3.48 -15.42 -11.01
CA THR A 262 3.31 -16.55 -10.10
C THR A 262 3.63 -16.16 -8.65
N SER A 263 4.69 -15.38 -8.44
CA SER A 263 5.07 -14.93 -7.10
C SER A 263 4.12 -13.87 -6.53
N ILE A 264 3.60 -12.94 -7.36
CA ILE A 264 2.52 -12.02 -6.94
C ILE A 264 1.26 -12.78 -6.56
N PHE A 265 0.84 -13.77 -7.36
CA PHE A 265 -0.36 -14.56 -7.11
C PHE A 265 -0.26 -15.34 -5.80
N LEU A 266 0.87 -16.02 -5.61
CA LEU A 266 1.13 -16.74 -4.36
C LEU A 266 1.17 -15.79 -3.16
N GLY A 267 1.87 -14.65 -3.28
CA GLY A 267 1.95 -13.64 -2.23
C GLY A 267 0.58 -13.10 -1.82
N GLN A 268 -0.29 -12.77 -2.78
CA GLN A 268 -1.66 -12.33 -2.50
C GLN A 268 -2.51 -13.42 -1.84
N GLY A 269 -2.37 -14.67 -2.30
CA GLY A 269 -3.05 -15.81 -1.67
C GLY A 269 -2.65 -15.99 -0.20
N VAL A 270 -1.35 -15.88 0.10
CA VAL A 270 -0.82 -15.95 1.47
C VAL A 270 -1.35 -14.80 2.33
N ILE A 271 -1.32 -13.56 1.83
CA ILE A 271 -1.81 -12.38 2.56
C ILE A 271 -3.30 -12.53 2.90
N ILE A 272 -4.15 -12.78 1.90
CA ILE A 272 -5.60 -12.91 2.14
C ILE A 272 -5.88 -14.07 3.10
N CYS A 273 -5.21 -15.21 2.92
CA CYS A 273 -5.42 -16.39 3.74
C CYS A 273 -5.07 -16.11 5.21
N LEU A 274 -3.83 -15.69 5.47
CA LEU A 274 -3.28 -15.57 6.83
C LEU A 274 -3.93 -14.43 7.63
N TYR A 275 -4.16 -13.26 7.04
CA TYR A 275 -4.85 -12.16 7.74
C TYR A 275 -6.33 -12.50 7.99
N SER A 276 -7.01 -13.17 7.04
CA SER A 276 -8.41 -13.57 7.25
C SER A 276 -8.53 -14.64 8.35
N GLN A 277 -7.65 -15.64 8.34
CA GLN A 277 -7.63 -16.67 9.39
C GLN A 277 -7.42 -16.06 10.77
N GLU A 278 -6.46 -15.15 10.93
CA GLU A 278 -6.22 -14.47 12.21
C GLU A 278 -7.42 -13.61 12.64
N TRP A 279 -8.03 -12.86 11.71
CA TRP A 279 -9.21 -12.05 11.97
C TRP A 279 -10.40 -12.90 12.45
N TYR A 280 -10.70 -14.00 11.75
CA TYR A 280 -11.78 -14.90 12.16
C TYR A 280 -11.47 -15.64 13.47
N ALA A 281 -10.22 -16.08 13.70
CA ALA A 281 -9.83 -16.72 14.94
C ALA A 281 -10.01 -15.79 16.16
N ARG A 282 -9.69 -14.50 16.01
CA ARG A 282 -9.92 -13.49 17.05
C ARG A 282 -11.41 -13.23 17.30
N HIS A 283 -12.25 -13.31 16.27
CA HIS A 283 -13.70 -13.20 16.41
C HIS A 283 -14.34 -14.39 17.11
N TYR A 284 -13.91 -15.62 16.80
CA TYR A 284 -14.48 -16.83 17.42
C TYR A 284 -13.98 -17.08 18.84
N CYS A 285 -12.75 -16.69 19.15
CA CYS A 285 -12.16 -16.79 20.49
C CYS A 285 -11.89 -15.39 21.08
N PRO A 286 -12.91 -14.62 21.50
CA PRO A 286 -12.69 -13.33 22.16
C PRO A 286 -12.09 -13.53 23.56
N GLN A 287 -11.07 -12.73 23.93
CA GLN A 287 -10.47 -12.78 25.27
C GLN A 287 -11.08 -11.72 26.19
N LYS A 288 -11.13 -12.04 27.49
CA LYS A 288 -11.69 -11.18 28.54
C LYS A 288 -10.72 -10.12 29.08
N GLU A 289 -9.40 -10.29 28.91
CA GLU A 289 -8.39 -9.35 29.39
C GLU A 289 -7.51 -8.83 28.26
N SER A 290 -7.28 -7.51 28.23
CA SER A 290 -6.46 -6.85 27.21
C SER A 290 -5.04 -6.64 27.72
N SER A 291 -4.08 -7.39 27.17
CA SER A 291 -2.65 -7.23 27.45
C SER A 291 -1.90 -6.91 26.16
N PHE A 292 -0.79 -6.17 26.24
CA PHE A 292 0.08 -5.90 25.08
C PHE A 292 0.57 -7.20 24.41
N LEU A 293 0.76 -8.27 25.19
CA LEU A 293 1.13 -9.58 24.65
C LEU A 293 0.05 -10.20 23.76
N ASP A 294 -1.22 -9.84 23.97
CA ASP A 294 -2.33 -10.30 23.13
C ASP A 294 -2.38 -9.59 21.77
N PHE A 295 -1.84 -8.37 21.68
CA PHE A 295 -1.67 -7.70 20.40
C PHE A 295 -0.64 -8.41 19.51
N LEU A 296 0.41 -8.99 20.11
CA LEU A 296 1.52 -9.64 19.42
C LEU A 296 1.34 -11.15 19.20
N LYS A 297 0.55 -11.83 20.05
CA LYS A 297 0.39 -13.29 19.98
C LYS A 297 -0.67 -13.66 18.91
N PRO A 298 -0.31 -14.40 17.85
CA PRO A 298 -1.28 -14.86 16.86
C PRO A 298 -2.23 -15.88 17.48
N ARG A 299 -3.54 -15.73 17.23
CA ARG A 299 -4.59 -16.62 17.77
C ARG A 299 -4.98 -17.73 16.83
N SER A 300 -4.71 -17.58 15.54
CA SER A 300 -4.95 -18.60 14.50
C SER A 300 -4.29 -19.95 14.79
N TRP A 301 -3.28 -19.99 15.67
CA TRP A 301 -2.50 -21.19 16.00
C TRP A 301 -2.91 -21.78 17.37
N SER A 302 -3.71 -21.07 18.16
CA SER A 302 -4.01 -21.40 19.56
C SER A 302 -5.51 -21.52 19.87
N CYS A 303 -6.38 -20.91 19.06
CA CYS A 303 -7.82 -20.95 19.26
C CYS A 303 -8.36 -22.35 18.96
N GLN A 304 -8.74 -23.06 20.02
CA GLN A 304 -9.51 -24.29 19.94
C GLN A 304 -10.97 -23.96 20.21
N ARG A 305 -11.88 -24.58 19.47
CA ARG A 305 -13.32 -24.54 19.81
C ARG A 305 -13.45 -25.01 21.27
N PRO A 306 -14.12 -24.29 22.18
CA PRO A 306 -14.74 -24.97 23.28
C PRO A 306 -15.71 -25.95 22.62
N LEU A 307 -15.57 -27.25 22.86
CA LEU A 307 -16.64 -28.19 22.57
C LEU A 307 -17.91 -27.56 23.17
N MET A 308 -18.78 -26.99 22.31
CA MET A 308 -20.14 -26.77 22.72
C MET A 308 -20.63 -28.17 22.99
N ALA A 309 -20.80 -28.49 24.27
CA ALA A 309 -21.58 -29.62 24.68
C ALA A 309 -22.89 -29.52 23.88
N ASP A 310 -23.11 -30.50 23.02
CA ASP A 310 -24.45 -30.80 22.56
C ASP A 310 -25.27 -31.09 23.82
N SER A 311 -26.15 -30.17 24.18
CA SER A 311 -27.20 -30.35 25.18
C SER A 311 -28.45 -29.62 24.73
#